data_AF-A0A2N5CKB2-F1
#
_entry.id   AF-A0A2N5CKB2-F1
#
_cell.length_a   1.000
_cell.length_b   1.000
_cell.length_c   1.000
_cell.angle_alpha   90.00
_cell.angle_beta   90.00
_cell.angle_gamma   90.00
#
_symmetry.space_group_name_H-M   'P 1'
#
loop_
_entity.id
_entity.type
_entity.pdbx_description
1 polymer ?
#
loop_
_entity_poly.entity_id
_entity_poly.type
_entity_poly.pdbx_seq_one_letter_code
_entity_poly.pdbx_strand_id
1 'polypeptide(L)'
;MQLDTEMIRAFVLAHAETILTWLVAGLLMMLLARFELRRAVRKSAQAMSESVATTVAACVPDIAHAVQNAQPLSDYAQPVQGEGPVAAQRADALRKLALDTVATVMARGRWLEDVGNLRLAEDALLSGRRAGGADPLLVVAPQPVVQAYLTAQRTFDDEATRLQTHRREALRLQEALAQVNAEAAHVEQETASIVMRFEQVNAQAAQGVEAGDYQRFLIQKYNQLGMREKEIGQERSELAAQVRESTDALAEHARVASQRYTQALAPLMQQLRAAWGHGDSPEVFDTWLSGMSGTGPDGVASPVPGGHYLTPRQSGEQTAA
;
A
#
# COMPACT_ATOMS: atom_id res chain seq x y z
N MET A 1 23.46 14.77 28.50
CA MET A 1 22.61 14.06 29.49
C MET A 1 22.66 12.58 29.19
N GLN A 2 23.64 11.87 29.76
CA GLN A 2 23.71 10.41 29.73
C GLN A 2 22.70 9.91 30.75
N LEU A 3 21.45 9.72 30.33
CA LEU A 3 20.46 9.01 31.13
C LEU A 3 20.93 7.57 31.31
N ASP A 4 21.49 7.29 32.49
CA ASP A 4 21.07 6.20 33.38
C ASP A 4 20.89 4.81 32.75
N THR A 5 21.64 4.45 31.71
CA THR A 5 21.62 3.10 31.13
C THR A 5 22.07 2.05 32.14
N GLU A 6 23.04 2.38 33.00
CA GLU A 6 23.48 1.50 34.09
C GLU A 6 22.44 1.41 35.23
N MET A 7 21.76 2.52 35.54
CA MET A 7 20.70 2.54 36.56
C MET A 7 19.46 1.77 36.10
N ILE A 8 19.06 1.92 34.84
CA ILE A 8 17.97 1.15 34.22
C ILE A 8 18.33 -0.33 34.18
N ARG A 9 19.58 -0.68 33.82
CA ARG A 9 20.05 -2.07 33.83
C ARG A 9 20.00 -2.67 35.23
N ALA A 10 20.45 -1.94 36.25
CA ALA A 10 20.39 -2.38 37.64
C ALA A 10 18.94 -2.54 38.13
N PHE A 11 18.06 -1.61 37.77
CA PHE A 11 16.63 -1.68 38.12
C PHE A 11 15.93 -2.87 37.46
N VAL A 12 16.17 -3.11 36.17
CA VAL A 12 15.59 -4.23 35.42
C VAL A 12 16.10 -5.57 35.95
N LEU A 13 17.39 -5.67 36.31
CA LEU A 13 17.93 -6.89 36.92
C LEU A 13 17.37 -7.15 38.32
N ALA A 14 17.20 -6.09 39.13
CA ALA A 14 16.64 -6.21 40.47
C ALA A 14 15.15 -6.59 40.49
N HIS A 15 14.39 -6.23 39.45
CA HIS A 15 12.94 -6.46 39.37
C HIS A 15 12.55 -7.43 38.23
N ALA A 16 13.50 -8.16 37.67
CA ALA A 16 13.30 -9.00 36.49
C ALA A 16 12.17 -10.02 36.69
N GLU A 17 12.12 -10.70 37.83
CA GLU A 17 11.09 -11.69 38.15
C GLU A 17 9.70 -11.05 38.26
N THR A 18 9.61 -9.86 38.85
CA THR A 18 8.35 -9.11 38.97
C THR A 18 7.86 -8.65 37.60
N ILE A 19 8.74 -8.13 36.76
CA ILE A 19 8.39 -7.70 35.40
C ILE A 19 7.93 -8.89 34.56
N LEU A 20 8.63 -10.02 34.65
CA LEU A 20 8.33 -11.23 33.88
C LEU A 20 6.99 -11.84 34.32
N THR A 21 6.68 -11.85 35.62
CA THR A 21 5.37 -12.30 36.13
C THR A 21 4.22 -11.42 35.66
N TRP A 22 4.38 -10.09 35.65
CA TRP A 22 3.36 -9.17 35.10
C TRP A 22 3.19 -9.33 33.59
N LEU A 23 4.28 -9.54 32.83
CA LEU A 23 4.21 -9.80 31.39
C LEU A 23 3.47 -11.11 31.08
N VAL A 24 3.76 -12.19 31.83
CA VAL A 24 3.08 -13.48 31.67
C VAL A 24 1.59 -13.35 32.05
N ALA A 25 1.27 -12.65 33.14
CA ALA A 25 -0.11 -12.38 33.53
C ALA A 25 -0.88 -11.57 32.45
N GLY A 26 -0.25 -10.54 31.88
CA GLY A 26 -0.80 -9.77 30.77
C GLY A 26 -1.04 -10.60 29.51
N LEU A 27 -0.09 -11.49 29.18
CA LEU A 27 -0.21 -12.41 28.05
C LEU A 27 -1.37 -13.40 28.25
N LEU A 28 -1.52 -13.96 29.46
CA LEU A 28 -2.64 -14.84 29.80
C LEU A 28 -3.99 -14.12 29.72
N MET A 29 -4.08 -12.88 30.19
CA MET A 29 -5.28 -12.05 30.05
C MET A 29 -5.64 -11.78 28.59
N MET A 30 -4.65 -11.47 27.74
CA MET A 30 -4.88 -11.30 26.29
C MET A 30 -5.34 -12.60 25.62
N LEU A 31 -4.79 -13.74 26.01
CA LEU A 31 -5.21 -15.05 25.50
C LEU A 31 -6.64 -15.41 25.93
N LEU A 32 -7.01 -15.14 27.18
CA LEU A 32 -8.36 -15.34 27.70
C LEU A 32 -9.37 -14.41 26.99
N ALA A 33 -9.04 -13.14 26.79
CA ALA A 33 -9.86 -12.20 26.03
C ALA A 33 -10.09 -12.68 24.58
N ARG A 34 -9.04 -13.18 23.92
CA ARG A 34 -9.12 -13.75 22.57
C ARG A 34 -9.97 -15.02 22.54
N PHE A 35 -9.93 -15.82 23.60
CA PHE A 35 -10.76 -17.03 23.73
C PHE A 35 -12.24 -16.68 23.92
N GLU A 36 -12.56 -15.74 24.81
CA GLU A 36 -13.94 -15.27 25.02
C GLU A 36 -14.52 -14.57 23.78
N LEU A 37 -13.72 -13.79 23.05
CA LEU A 37 -14.11 -13.24 21.74
C LEU A 37 -14.45 -14.34 20.73
N ARG A 38 -13.63 -15.39 20.63
CA ARG A 38 -13.91 -16.53 19.74
C ARG A 38 -15.13 -17.32 20.20
N ARG A 39 -15.35 -17.44 21.51
CA ARG A 39 -16.51 -18.13 22.09
C ARG A 39 -17.80 -17.35 21.84
N ALA A 40 -17.78 -16.03 21.98
CA ALA A 40 -18.90 -15.15 21.66
C ALA A 40 -19.27 -15.21 20.17
N VAL A 41 -18.26 -15.19 19.29
CA VAL A 41 -18.46 -15.33 17.84
C VAL A 41 -19.12 -16.68 17.49
N ARG A 42 -18.66 -17.79 18.09
CA ARG A 42 -19.27 -19.11 17.87
C ARG A 42 -20.72 -19.18 18.36
N LYS A 43 -21.03 -18.61 19.53
CA LYS A 43 -22.41 -18.53 20.04
C LYS A 43 -23.31 -17.69 19.14
N SER A 44 -22.81 -16.56 18.62
CA SER A 44 -23.58 -15.71 17.69
C SER A 44 -23.83 -16.38 16.34
N ALA A 45 -22.87 -17.17 15.84
CA ALA A 45 -23.02 -17.92 14.60
C ALA A 45 -24.06 -19.04 14.73
N GLN A 46 -24.11 -19.74 15.87
CA GLN A 46 -25.14 -20.74 16.15
C GLN A 46 -26.53 -20.12 16.26
N ALA A 47 -26.69 -19.02 16.99
CA ALA A 47 -27.96 -18.31 17.11
C ALA A 47 -28.46 -17.75 15.76
N MET A 48 -27.55 -17.25 14.91
CA MET A 48 -27.90 -16.85 13.54
C MET A 48 -28.36 -18.03 12.69
N SER A 49 -27.67 -19.18 12.75
CA SER A 49 -28.07 -20.38 11.99
C SER A 49 -29.42 -20.94 12.42
N GLU A 50 -29.76 -20.88 13.70
CA GLU A 50 -31.08 -21.28 14.21
C GLU A 50 -32.19 -20.30 13.79
N SER A 51 -31.91 -18.99 13.77
CA SER A 51 -32.86 -17.99 13.25
C SER A 51 -33.09 -18.14 11.74
N VAL A 52 -32.06 -18.43 10.96
CA VAL A 52 -32.18 -18.65 9.51
C VAL A 52 -32.89 -19.96 9.22
N ALA A 53 -32.60 -21.03 9.96
CA ALA A 53 -33.31 -22.30 9.82
C ALA A 53 -34.80 -22.18 10.16
N THR A 54 -35.17 -21.42 11.20
CA THR A 54 -36.58 -21.17 11.55
C THR A 54 -37.27 -20.24 10.56
N THR A 55 -36.59 -19.24 10.01
CA THR A 55 -37.16 -18.34 8.99
C THR A 55 -37.33 -19.05 7.64
N VAL A 56 -36.36 -19.89 7.24
CA VAL A 56 -36.46 -20.71 6.03
C VAL A 56 -37.55 -21.78 6.20
N ALA A 57 -37.66 -22.43 7.36
CA ALA A 57 -38.75 -23.37 7.63
C ALA A 57 -40.13 -22.69 7.62
N ALA A 58 -40.24 -21.41 7.98
CA ALA A 58 -41.48 -20.64 7.89
C ALA A 58 -41.83 -20.25 6.43
N CYS A 59 -40.85 -20.06 5.56
CA CYS A 59 -41.07 -19.69 4.15
C CYS A 59 -41.26 -20.90 3.20
N VAL A 60 -40.93 -22.12 3.63
CA VAL A 60 -41.10 -23.36 2.81
C VAL A 60 -42.58 -23.69 2.52
N PRO A 61 -43.54 -23.54 3.46
CA PRO A 61 -44.97 -23.70 3.16
C PRO A 61 -45.49 -22.69 2.14
N ASP A 62 -45.03 -21.43 2.18
CA ASP A 62 -45.46 -20.39 1.24
C ASP A 62 -44.97 -20.66 -0.19
N ILE A 63 -43.75 -21.20 -0.34
CA ILE A 63 -43.21 -21.64 -1.64
C ILE A 63 -43.94 -22.90 -2.13
N ALA A 64 -44.28 -23.83 -1.24
CA ALA A 64 -45.05 -25.03 -1.59
C ALA A 64 -46.49 -24.67 -2.02
N HIS A 65 -47.13 -23.70 -1.37
CA HIS A 65 -48.44 -23.17 -1.75
C HIS A 65 -48.39 -22.40 -3.09
N ALA A 66 -47.33 -21.63 -3.34
CA ALA A 66 -47.13 -20.94 -4.62
C ALA A 66 -46.93 -21.93 -5.79
N VAL A 67 -46.28 -23.06 -5.55
CA VAL A 67 -46.06 -24.11 -6.57
C VAL A 67 -47.30 -24.99 -6.77
N GLN A 68 -48.09 -25.28 -5.73
CA GLN A 68 -49.33 -26.07 -5.87
C GLN A 68 -50.46 -25.30 -6.56
N ASN A 69 -50.51 -23.97 -6.41
CA ASN A 69 -51.45 -23.12 -7.15
C ASN A 69 -51.08 -22.97 -8.64
N ALA A 70 -49.94 -23.51 -9.07
CA ALA A 70 -49.49 -23.54 -10.45
C ALA A 70 -49.61 -24.98 -11.02
N GLN A 71 -50.84 -25.42 -11.29
CA GLN A 71 -51.10 -26.58 -12.15
C GLN A 71 -52.13 -26.26 -13.26
N PRO A 72 -52.10 -26.98 -14.39
CA PRO A 72 -52.11 -26.36 -15.71
C PRO A 72 -53.48 -26.40 -16.38
N LEU A 73 -53.94 -25.26 -16.88
CA LEU A 73 -55.04 -25.20 -17.84
C LEU A 73 -54.48 -25.27 -19.26
N SER A 74 -54.45 -26.49 -19.79
CA SER A 74 -54.53 -26.74 -21.22
C SER A 74 -55.86 -26.21 -21.72
N ASP A 75 -55.85 -25.11 -22.47
CA ASP A 75 -56.54 -25.00 -23.76
C ASP A 75 -56.49 -23.57 -24.34
N TYR A 76 -56.08 -23.50 -25.60
CA TYR A 76 -56.12 -22.38 -26.56
C TYR A 76 -55.21 -21.14 -26.36
N ALA A 77 -54.23 -21.08 -27.26
CA ALA A 77 -53.65 -19.89 -27.92
C ALA A 77 -52.69 -18.95 -27.15
N GLN A 78 -51.50 -18.80 -27.77
CA GLN A 78 -50.46 -17.76 -27.63
C GLN A 78 -49.39 -17.90 -26.52
N PRO A 79 -48.11 -17.58 -26.82
CA PRO A 79 -46.98 -17.82 -25.94
C PRO A 79 -46.81 -16.63 -24.98
N VAL A 80 -46.82 -16.88 -23.67
CA VAL A 80 -46.50 -15.86 -22.66
C VAL A 80 -45.12 -16.15 -22.07
N GLN A 81 -44.20 -15.23 -22.37
CA GLN A 81 -42.90 -15.04 -21.75
C GLN A 81 -43.06 -14.84 -20.23
N GLY A 82 -42.31 -15.59 -19.41
CA GLY A 82 -42.49 -15.53 -17.96
C GLY A 82 -41.31 -15.92 -17.06
N GLU A 83 -40.13 -16.24 -17.59
CA GLU A 83 -38.92 -16.51 -16.77
C GLU A 83 -37.93 -15.32 -16.70
N GLY A 84 -38.26 -14.18 -17.32
CA GLY A 84 -37.34 -13.08 -17.61
C GLY A 84 -36.88 -12.14 -16.46
N PRO A 85 -37.66 -11.81 -15.41
CA PRO A 85 -37.31 -10.66 -14.56
C PRO A 85 -36.26 -10.96 -13.47
N VAL A 86 -36.31 -12.13 -12.84
CA VAL A 86 -35.40 -12.48 -11.73
C VAL A 86 -34.00 -12.88 -12.24
N ALA A 87 -33.94 -13.58 -13.37
CA ALA A 87 -32.69 -13.95 -14.01
C ALA A 87 -31.93 -12.72 -14.54
N ALA A 88 -32.66 -11.74 -15.13
CA ALA A 88 -32.07 -10.48 -15.58
C ALA A 88 -31.55 -9.63 -14.41
N GLN A 89 -32.32 -9.49 -13.32
CA GLN A 89 -31.88 -8.76 -12.13
C GLN A 89 -30.65 -9.40 -11.46
N ARG A 90 -30.59 -10.73 -11.41
CA ARG A 90 -29.42 -11.47 -10.90
C ARG A 90 -28.19 -11.27 -11.79
N ALA A 91 -28.36 -11.29 -13.11
CA ALA A 91 -27.29 -11.01 -14.05
C ALA A 91 -26.74 -9.58 -13.86
N ASP A 92 -27.61 -8.58 -13.74
CA ASP A 92 -27.19 -7.19 -13.53
C ASP A 92 -26.51 -6.94 -12.18
N ALA A 93 -26.96 -7.61 -11.11
CA ALA A 93 -26.28 -7.58 -9.82
C ALA A 93 -24.86 -8.17 -9.90
N LEU A 94 -24.68 -9.27 -10.64
CA LEU A 94 -23.37 -9.88 -10.87
C LEU A 94 -22.47 -8.99 -11.74
N ARG A 95 -23.02 -8.29 -12.73
CA ARG A 95 -22.26 -7.31 -13.54
C ARG A 95 -21.75 -6.15 -12.69
N LYS A 96 -22.60 -5.58 -11.82
CA LYS A 96 -22.20 -4.51 -10.89
C LYS A 96 -21.12 -4.97 -9.92
N LEU A 97 -21.27 -6.17 -9.36
CA LEU A 97 -20.27 -6.78 -8.49
C LEU A 97 -18.93 -6.98 -9.20
N ALA A 98 -18.95 -7.48 -10.44
CA ALA A 98 -17.74 -7.66 -11.24
C ALA A 98 -17.03 -6.32 -11.52
N LEU A 99 -17.78 -5.25 -11.84
CA LEU A 99 -17.22 -3.91 -12.04
C LEU A 99 -16.59 -3.35 -10.75
N ASP A 100 -17.26 -3.52 -9.60
CA ASP A 100 -16.73 -3.07 -8.31
C ASP A 100 -15.46 -3.84 -7.91
N THR A 101 -15.43 -5.14 -8.23
CA THR A 101 -14.24 -5.97 -8.05
C THR A 101 -13.08 -5.47 -8.90
N VAL A 102 -13.33 -5.19 -10.19
CA VAL A 102 -12.31 -4.66 -11.09
C VAL A 102 -11.81 -3.31 -10.60
N ALA A 103 -12.70 -2.40 -10.19
CA ALA A 103 -12.32 -1.11 -9.63
C ALA A 103 -11.43 -1.26 -8.39
N THR A 104 -11.81 -2.14 -7.45
CA THR A 104 -11.05 -2.42 -6.23
C THR A 104 -9.66 -2.97 -6.54
N VAL A 105 -9.59 -3.92 -7.45
CA VAL A 105 -8.36 -4.56 -7.89
C VAL A 105 -7.44 -3.58 -8.62
N MET A 106 -7.99 -2.74 -9.49
CA MET A 106 -7.23 -1.72 -10.22
C MET A 106 -6.68 -0.66 -9.26
N ALA A 107 -7.46 -0.25 -8.25
CA ALA A 107 -7.01 0.64 -7.19
C ALA A 107 -5.84 0.04 -6.40
N ARG A 108 -5.86 -1.28 -6.16
CA ARG A 108 -4.75 -2.01 -5.52
C ARG A 108 -3.48 -2.01 -6.35
N GLY A 109 -3.60 -2.25 -7.66
CA GLY A 109 -2.46 -2.18 -8.59
C GLY A 109 -1.83 -0.79 -8.61
N ARG A 110 -2.66 0.25 -8.75
CA ARG A 110 -2.20 1.64 -8.74
C ARG A 110 -1.49 2.03 -7.45
N TRP A 111 -1.99 1.58 -6.30
CA TRP A 111 -1.31 1.85 -5.04
C TRP A 111 0.05 1.19 -4.93
N LEU A 112 0.23 -0.04 -5.43
CA LEU A 112 1.55 -0.69 -5.42
C LEU A 112 2.58 0.16 -6.16
N GLU A 113 2.18 0.80 -7.26
CA GLU A 113 3.04 1.73 -8.02
C GLU A 113 3.26 3.05 -7.28
N ASP A 114 2.19 3.63 -6.75
CA ASP A 114 2.23 4.96 -6.12
C ASP A 114 2.94 4.95 -4.74
N VAL A 115 2.96 3.82 -4.03
CA VAL A 115 3.73 3.64 -2.79
C VAL A 115 5.24 3.78 -3.03
N GLY A 116 5.72 3.30 -4.17
CA GLY A 116 7.13 3.40 -4.59
C GLY A 116 7.63 4.83 -4.69
N ASN A 117 6.74 5.76 -5.05
CA ASN A 117 7.06 7.17 -5.23
C ASN A 117 6.98 8.01 -3.95
N LEU A 118 6.76 7.37 -2.79
CA LEU A 118 6.47 7.99 -1.50
C LEU A 118 5.26 8.94 -1.45
N ARG A 119 4.56 9.17 -2.57
CA ARG A 119 3.49 10.16 -2.75
C ARG A 119 2.22 9.87 -1.95
N LEU A 120 1.93 8.60 -1.67
CA LEU A 120 0.74 8.20 -0.92
C LEU A 120 1.01 8.06 0.57
N ALA A 121 0.02 8.43 1.39
CA ALA A 121 0.00 8.11 2.81
C ALA A 121 -0.12 6.58 3.03
N GLU A 122 0.41 6.10 4.15
CA GLU A 122 0.48 4.66 4.49
C GLU A 122 -0.90 3.97 4.49
N ASP A 123 -1.95 4.72 4.88
CA ASP A 123 -3.33 4.22 5.03
C ASP A 123 -4.24 4.48 3.82
N ALA A 124 -3.71 5.05 2.73
CA ALA A 124 -4.52 5.48 1.58
C ALA A 124 -5.33 4.35 0.93
N LEU A 125 -4.87 3.09 1.03
CA LEU A 125 -5.64 1.92 0.59
C LEU A 125 -6.37 1.18 1.71
N LEU A 126 -5.88 1.28 2.95
CA LEU A 126 -6.38 0.48 4.07
C LEU A 126 -7.69 1.03 4.66
N SER A 127 -7.98 2.30 4.42
CA SER A 127 -9.25 2.93 4.77
C SER A 127 -10.47 2.31 4.04
N GLY A 128 -10.24 1.62 2.92
CA GLY A 128 -11.27 0.83 2.22
C GLY A 128 -11.38 -0.63 2.70
N ARG A 129 -10.56 -1.06 3.67
CA ARG A 129 -10.54 -2.44 4.16
C ARG A 129 -11.76 -2.72 5.05
N ARG A 130 -12.88 -3.03 4.39
CA ARG A 130 -14.02 -3.82 4.89
C ARG A 130 -14.84 -3.16 6.00
N ALA A 131 -15.96 -2.55 5.60
CA ALA A 131 -17.15 -2.56 6.42
C ALA A 131 -17.65 -4.02 6.55
N GLY A 132 -17.13 -4.77 7.53
CA GLY A 132 -17.80 -5.86 8.28
C GLY A 132 -18.51 -7.05 7.57
N GLY A 133 -18.58 -7.13 6.25
CA GLY A 133 -19.31 -8.17 5.51
C GLY A 133 -18.42 -9.18 4.79
N ALA A 134 -18.93 -10.39 4.56
CA ALA A 134 -18.31 -11.34 3.63
C ALA A 134 -18.32 -10.73 2.22
N ASP A 135 -17.19 -10.85 1.51
CA ASP A 135 -17.06 -10.34 0.15
C ASP A 135 -18.12 -11.01 -0.74
N PRO A 136 -19.04 -10.26 -1.37
CA PRO A 136 -20.16 -10.82 -2.11
C PRO A 136 -19.73 -11.71 -3.29
N LEU A 137 -18.50 -11.57 -3.79
CA LEU A 137 -17.92 -12.51 -4.76
C LEU A 137 -17.75 -13.92 -4.21
N LEU A 138 -17.43 -14.07 -2.93
CA LEU A 138 -17.20 -15.37 -2.29
C LEU A 138 -18.49 -16.18 -2.12
N VAL A 139 -19.65 -15.55 -2.28
CA VAL A 139 -20.97 -16.17 -2.08
C VAL A 139 -21.62 -16.55 -3.41
N VAL A 140 -21.39 -15.79 -4.48
CA VAL A 140 -22.15 -15.93 -5.74
C VAL A 140 -21.29 -16.33 -6.94
N ALA A 141 -19.97 -16.13 -6.91
CA ALA A 141 -19.12 -16.36 -8.07
C ALA A 141 -18.75 -17.86 -8.26
N PRO A 142 -18.51 -18.30 -9.51
CA PRO A 142 -17.96 -19.62 -9.79
C PRO A 142 -16.61 -19.86 -9.08
N GLN A 143 -16.37 -21.11 -8.67
CA GLN A 143 -15.16 -21.50 -7.93
C GLN A 143 -13.83 -21.03 -8.58
N PRO A 144 -13.64 -21.08 -9.91
CA PRO A 144 -12.42 -20.58 -10.55
C PRO A 144 -12.19 -19.07 -10.32
N VAL A 145 -13.25 -18.27 -10.34
CA VAL A 145 -13.21 -16.80 -10.15
C VAL A 145 -12.82 -16.49 -8.72
N VAL A 146 -13.42 -17.21 -7.77
CA VAL A 146 -13.10 -17.10 -6.34
C VAL A 146 -11.63 -17.44 -6.09
N GLN A 147 -11.11 -18.52 -6.70
CA GLN A 147 -9.72 -18.92 -6.54
C GLN A 147 -8.74 -17.90 -7.14
N ALA A 148 -9.03 -17.39 -8.35
CA ALA A 148 -8.21 -16.36 -8.99
C ALA A 148 -8.18 -15.07 -8.15
N TYR A 149 -9.33 -14.63 -7.62
CA TYR A 149 -9.44 -13.46 -6.76
C TYR A 149 -8.67 -13.64 -5.44
N LEU A 150 -8.83 -14.78 -4.75
CA LEU A 150 -8.11 -15.05 -3.51
C LEU A 150 -6.59 -15.15 -3.72
N THR A 151 -6.16 -15.67 -4.88
CA THR A 151 -4.74 -15.74 -5.24
C THR A 151 -4.18 -14.34 -5.44
N ALA A 152 -4.84 -13.51 -6.24
CA ALA A 152 -4.45 -12.11 -6.43
C ALA A 152 -4.47 -11.32 -5.10
N GLN A 153 -5.46 -11.56 -4.23
CA GLN A 153 -5.54 -10.95 -2.91
C GLN A 153 -4.35 -11.30 -2.02
N ARG A 154 -3.94 -12.58 -1.98
CA ARG A 154 -2.77 -13.00 -1.20
C ARG A 154 -1.48 -12.38 -1.74
N THR A 155 -1.29 -12.40 -3.06
CA THR A 155 -0.15 -11.73 -3.70
C THR A 155 -0.10 -10.25 -3.36
N PHE A 156 -1.25 -9.56 -3.39
CA PHE A 156 -1.34 -8.17 -2.97
C PHE A 156 -0.97 -7.98 -1.50
N ASP A 157 -1.58 -8.73 -0.58
CA ASP A 157 -1.33 -8.59 0.87
C ASP A 157 0.16 -8.85 1.21
N ASP A 158 0.78 -9.84 0.57
CA ASP A 158 2.19 -10.20 0.76
C ASP A 158 3.12 -9.08 0.26
N GLU A 159 2.92 -8.60 -0.98
CA GLU A 159 3.77 -7.53 -1.54
C GLU A 159 3.50 -6.18 -0.86
N ALA A 160 2.26 -5.89 -0.47
CA ALA A 160 1.92 -4.68 0.29
C ALA A 160 2.65 -4.64 1.64
N THR A 161 2.71 -5.76 2.36
CA THR A 161 3.43 -5.85 3.64
C THR A 161 4.93 -5.63 3.47
N ARG A 162 5.52 -6.20 2.40
CA ARG A 162 6.94 -6.00 2.05
C ARG A 162 7.22 -4.54 1.71
N LEU A 163 6.43 -3.93 0.84
CA LEU A 163 6.59 -2.52 0.47
C LEU A 163 6.41 -1.57 1.65
N GLN A 164 5.46 -1.83 2.55
CA GLN A 164 5.30 -1.05 3.77
C GLN A 164 6.54 -1.10 4.66
N THR A 165 7.18 -2.28 4.76
CA THR A 165 8.42 -2.42 5.53
C THR A 165 9.55 -1.59 4.92
N HIS A 166 9.74 -1.68 3.60
CA HIS A 166 10.74 -0.86 2.89
C HIS A 166 10.46 0.63 2.99
N ARG A 167 9.19 1.04 2.89
CA ARG A 167 8.76 2.43 3.03
C ARG A 167 9.08 2.98 4.41
N ARG A 168 8.78 2.23 5.48
CA ARG A 168 9.08 2.65 6.86
C ARG A 168 10.57 2.86 7.07
N GLU A 169 11.41 2.00 6.49
CA GLU A 169 12.85 2.16 6.55
C GLU A 169 13.32 3.40 5.77
N ALA A 170 12.80 3.61 4.55
CA ALA A 170 13.13 4.80 3.77
C ALA A 170 12.74 6.10 4.50
N LEU A 171 11.55 6.13 5.13
CA LEU A 171 11.10 7.28 5.94
C LEU A 171 11.97 7.48 7.19
N ARG A 172 12.38 6.40 7.86
CA ARG A 172 13.29 6.47 9.01
C ARG A 172 14.63 7.08 8.62
N LEU A 173 15.19 6.69 7.47
CA LEU A 173 16.44 7.25 6.97
C LEU A 173 16.29 8.72 6.55
N GLN A 174 15.16 9.10 5.94
CA GLN A 174 14.87 10.50 5.61
C GLN A 174 14.75 11.38 6.87
N GLU A 175 14.09 10.87 7.91
CA GLU A 175 13.98 11.56 9.19
C GLU A 175 15.36 11.72 9.86
N ALA A 176 16.19 10.67 9.85
CA ALA A 176 17.56 10.74 10.37
C ALA A 176 18.39 11.79 9.60
N LEU A 177 18.28 11.83 8.27
CA LEU A 177 18.96 12.84 7.45
C LEU A 177 18.45 14.26 7.75
N ALA A 178 17.14 14.43 7.97
CA ALA A 178 16.56 15.71 8.35
C ALA A 178 17.07 16.20 9.71
N GLN A 179 17.22 15.30 10.69
CA GLN A 179 17.79 15.61 12.00
C GLN A 179 19.25 16.06 11.90
N VAL A 180 20.08 15.36 11.12
CA VAL A 180 21.48 15.75 10.92
C VAL A 180 21.58 17.08 10.16
N ASN A 181 20.69 17.34 9.19
CA ASN A 181 20.64 18.65 8.52
C ASN A 181 20.25 19.78 9.50
N ALA A 182 19.33 19.53 10.44
CA ALA A 182 18.96 20.50 11.46
C ALA A 182 20.12 20.76 12.44
N GLU A 183 20.86 19.72 12.83
CA GLU A 183 22.07 19.86 13.63
C GLU A 183 23.15 20.67 12.90
N ALA A 184 23.36 20.42 11.61
CA ALA A 184 24.29 21.18 10.77
C ALA A 184 23.96 22.69 10.81
N ALA A 185 22.69 23.04 10.60
CA ALA A 185 22.25 24.43 10.66
C ALA A 185 22.44 25.05 12.06
N HIS A 186 22.25 24.26 13.11
CA HIS A 186 22.51 24.72 14.48
C HIS A 186 24.01 24.98 14.72
N VAL A 187 24.88 24.07 14.29
CA VAL A 187 26.34 24.23 14.39
C VAL A 187 26.81 25.45 13.58
N GLU A 188 26.30 25.66 12.37
CA GLU A 188 26.60 26.84 11.56
C GLU A 188 26.21 28.15 12.28
N GLN A 189 25.02 28.18 12.90
CA GLN A 189 24.56 29.32 13.69
C GLN A 189 25.44 29.57 14.92
N GLU A 190 25.83 28.50 15.64
CA GLU A 190 26.73 28.62 16.79
C GLU A 190 28.11 29.13 16.37
N THR A 191 28.66 28.63 15.26
CA THR A 191 29.95 29.06 14.72
C THR A 191 29.91 30.54 14.35
N ALA A 192 28.87 31.00 13.65
CA ALA A 192 28.67 32.41 13.35
C ALA A 192 28.60 33.27 14.62
N SER A 193 27.90 32.79 15.67
CA SER A 193 27.81 33.49 16.94
C SER A 193 29.16 33.61 17.66
N ILE A 194 30.02 32.59 17.57
CA ILE A 194 31.36 32.59 18.15
C ILE A 194 32.26 33.57 17.40
N VAL A 195 32.19 33.61 16.06
CA VAL A 195 32.94 34.58 15.25
C VAL A 195 32.57 36.02 15.65
N MET A 196 31.28 36.34 15.78
CA MET A 196 30.84 37.66 16.25
C MET A 196 31.36 37.97 17.67
N ARG A 197 31.37 36.98 18.58
CA ARG A 197 31.92 37.16 19.94
C ARG A 197 33.43 37.36 19.92
N PHE A 198 34.16 36.69 19.04
CA PHE A 198 35.60 36.92 18.84
C PHE A 198 35.88 38.34 18.37
N GLU A 199 35.11 38.85 17.42
CA GLU A 199 35.26 40.23 16.94
C GLU A 199 35.04 41.24 18.07
N GLN A 200 34.02 41.04 18.91
CA GLN A 200 33.76 41.87 20.09
C GLN A 200 34.91 41.83 21.09
N VAL A 201 35.44 40.63 21.37
CA VAL A 201 36.58 40.45 22.29
C VAL A 201 37.84 41.12 21.76
N ASN A 202 38.11 41.00 20.46
CA ASN A 202 39.24 41.67 19.83
C ASN A 202 39.11 43.20 19.89
N ALA A 203 37.90 43.72 19.71
CA ALA A 203 37.63 45.16 19.85
C ALA A 203 37.83 45.65 21.30
N GLN A 204 37.46 44.84 22.31
CA GLN A 204 37.67 45.17 23.74
C GLN A 204 39.13 45.05 24.16
N ALA A 205 39.86 44.06 23.64
CA ALA A 205 41.30 43.93 23.87
C ALA A 205 42.07 45.13 23.31
N ALA A 206 41.65 45.68 22.16
CA ALA A 206 42.20 46.93 21.61
C ALA A 206 41.95 48.16 22.51
N GLN A 207 40.96 48.10 23.41
CA GLN A 207 40.65 49.12 24.42
C GLN A 207 41.38 48.89 25.76
N GLY A 208 42.24 47.87 25.85
CA GLY A 208 43.07 47.60 27.04
C GLY A 208 42.42 46.71 28.11
N VAL A 209 41.33 46.02 27.79
CA VAL A 209 40.68 45.04 28.69
C VAL A 209 41.33 43.67 28.56
N GLU A 210 41.72 43.04 29.68
CA GLU A 210 42.29 41.68 29.68
C GLU A 210 41.22 40.63 29.35
N ALA A 211 41.29 40.05 28.15
CA ALA A 211 40.30 39.09 27.64
C ALA A 211 40.82 37.64 27.51
N GLY A 212 42.01 37.34 28.05
CA GLY A 212 42.76 36.11 27.73
C GLY A 212 42.00 34.80 27.97
N ASP A 213 41.28 34.68 29.08
CA ASP A 213 40.56 33.44 29.42
C ASP A 213 39.30 33.23 28.58
N TYR A 214 38.54 34.31 28.32
CA TYR A 214 37.35 34.24 27.47
C TYR A 214 37.73 33.99 26.00
N GLN A 215 38.82 34.59 25.52
CA GLN A 215 39.35 34.31 24.19
C GLN A 215 39.79 32.84 24.05
N ARG A 216 40.48 32.28 25.05
CA ARG A 216 40.83 30.84 25.07
C ARG A 216 39.59 29.94 25.04
N PHE A 217 38.55 30.29 25.79
CA PHE A 217 37.27 29.57 25.77
C PHE A 217 36.62 29.59 24.38
N LEU A 218 36.58 30.75 23.72
CA LEU A 218 36.03 30.87 22.36
C LEU A 218 36.85 30.03 21.35
N ILE A 219 38.18 29.97 21.47
CA ILE A 219 39.04 29.13 20.61
C ILE A 219 38.71 27.66 20.81
N GLN A 220 38.60 27.21 22.07
CA GLN A 220 38.25 25.83 22.37
C GLN A 220 36.87 25.47 21.80
N LYS A 221 35.87 26.33 21.99
CA LYS A 221 34.52 26.09 21.46
C LYS A 221 34.50 26.09 19.93
N TYR A 222 35.21 27.01 19.28
CA TYR A 222 35.33 27.04 17.82
C TYR A 222 35.95 25.76 17.25
N ASN A 223 37.04 25.28 17.88
CA ASN A 223 37.68 24.02 17.46
C ASN A 223 36.78 22.81 17.66
N GLN A 224 36.00 22.77 18.75
CA GLN A 224 35.00 21.72 18.99
C GLN A 224 33.91 21.72 17.91
N LEU A 225 33.38 22.90 17.57
CA LEU A 225 32.39 23.02 16.49
C LEU A 225 32.97 22.63 15.14
N GLY A 226 34.22 23.00 14.82
CA GLY A 226 34.86 22.60 13.57
C GLY A 226 35.07 21.09 13.44
N MET A 227 35.36 20.40 14.55
CA MET A 227 35.41 18.93 14.57
C MET A 227 34.01 18.33 14.35
N ARG A 228 32.98 18.86 15.03
CA ARG A 228 31.60 18.39 14.89
C ARG A 228 31.05 18.65 13.48
N GLU A 229 31.35 19.79 12.89
CA GLU A 229 30.97 20.14 11.50
C GLU A 229 31.53 19.12 10.50
N LYS A 230 32.78 18.70 10.69
CA LYS A 230 33.40 17.66 9.86
C LYS A 230 32.72 16.30 10.03
N GLU A 231 32.40 15.90 11.26
CA GLU A 231 31.66 14.66 11.55
C GLU A 231 30.26 14.69 10.91
N ILE A 232 29.52 15.78 11.10
CA ILE A 232 28.20 16.01 10.47
C ILE A 232 28.33 15.92 8.94
N GLY A 233 29.37 16.50 8.34
CA GLY A 233 29.59 16.42 6.90
C GLY A 233 29.73 14.96 6.40
N GLN A 234 30.44 14.12 7.15
CA GLN A 234 30.59 12.69 6.86
C GLN A 234 29.25 11.96 7.05
N GLU A 235 28.62 12.11 8.20
CA GLU A 235 27.31 11.51 8.53
C GLU A 235 26.24 11.87 7.49
N ARG A 236 26.18 13.13 7.05
CA ARG A 236 25.27 13.60 5.99
C ARG A 236 25.53 12.90 4.65
N SER A 237 26.79 12.75 4.27
CA SER A 237 27.15 12.13 2.99
C SER A 237 26.75 10.65 2.96
N GLU A 238 26.99 9.93 4.07
CA GLU A 238 26.66 8.52 4.22
C GLU A 238 25.13 8.32 4.27
N LEU A 239 24.42 9.08 5.11
CA LEU A 239 22.96 9.01 5.19
C LEU A 239 22.29 9.42 3.87
N ALA A 240 22.80 10.44 3.17
CA ALA A 240 22.26 10.84 1.87
C ALA A 240 22.46 9.77 0.79
N ALA A 241 23.52 8.96 0.88
CA ALA A 241 23.71 7.81 0.00
C ALA A 241 22.73 6.68 0.36
N GLN A 242 22.58 6.35 1.65
CA GLN A 242 21.65 5.33 2.12
C GLN A 242 20.19 5.69 1.81
N VAL A 243 19.79 6.96 1.95
CA VAL A 243 18.45 7.42 1.58
C VAL A 243 18.21 7.19 0.09
N ARG A 244 19.17 7.57 -0.78
CA ARG A 244 19.04 7.35 -2.23
C ARG A 244 18.90 5.88 -2.58
N GLU A 245 19.78 5.03 -2.05
CA GLU A 245 19.72 3.58 -2.26
C GLU A 245 18.40 2.99 -1.77
N SER A 246 17.94 3.40 -0.59
CA SER A 246 16.67 2.93 -0.02
C SER A 246 15.46 3.36 -0.86
N THR A 247 15.44 4.61 -1.36
CA THR A 247 14.36 5.11 -2.22
C THR A 247 14.35 4.44 -3.58
N ASP A 248 15.53 4.20 -4.17
CA ASP A 248 15.66 3.52 -5.45
C ASP A 248 15.23 2.05 -5.33
N ALA A 249 15.64 1.37 -4.25
CA ALA A 249 15.20 0.02 -3.94
C ALA A 249 13.68 -0.05 -3.71
N LEU A 250 13.09 0.93 -3.01
CA LEU A 250 11.64 1.01 -2.81
C LEU A 250 10.89 1.17 -4.14
N ALA A 251 11.37 2.05 -5.03
CA ALA A 251 10.78 2.26 -6.34
C ALA A 251 10.85 1.00 -7.22
N GLU A 252 11.99 0.31 -7.22
CA GLU A 252 12.15 -0.94 -7.96
C GLU A 252 11.29 -2.07 -7.38
N HIS A 253 11.24 -2.22 -6.06
CA HIS A 253 10.37 -3.19 -5.40
C HIS A 253 8.89 -2.92 -5.69
N ALA A 254 8.48 -1.65 -5.72
CA ALA A 254 7.12 -1.25 -6.06
C ALA A 254 6.75 -1.62 -7.51
N ARG A 255 7.67 -1.38 -8.45
CA ARG A 255 7.51 -1.76 -9.86
C ARG A 255 7.38 -3.28 -10.02
N VAL A 256 8.27 -4.05 -9.38
CA VAL A 256 8.24 -5.52 -9.42
C VAL A 256 6.97 -6.07 -8.75
N ALA A 257 6.56 -5.50 -7.62
CA ALA A 257 5.32 -5.87 -6.93
C ALA A 257 4.08 -5.62 -7.79
N SER A 258 3.99 -4.46 -8.45
CA SER A 258 2.89 -4.15 -9.39
C SER A 258 2.84 -5.17 -10.53
N GLN A 259 3.99 -5.52 -11.11
CA GLN A 259 4.07 -6.52 -12.18
C GLN A 259 3.60 -7.90 -11.71
N ARG A 260 4.06 -8.36 -10.55
CA ARG A 260 3.65 -9.66 -9.97
C ARG A 260 2.16 -9.68 -9.66
N TYR A 261 1.63 -8.60 -9.11
CA TYR A 261 0.20 -8.48 -8.83
C TYR A 261 -0.62 -8.49 -10.12
N THR A 262 -0.18 -7.77 -11.15
CA THR A 262 -0.81 -7.74 -12.47
C THR A 262 -0.83 -9.13 -13.11
N GLN A 263 0.27 -9.87 -13.04
CA GLN A 263 0.34 -11.27 -13.51
C GLN A 263 -0.61 -12.19 -12.73
N ALA A 264 -0.66 -12.06 -11.40
CA ALA A 264 -1.59 -12.82 -10.57
C ALA A 264 -3.07 -12.50 -10.86
N LEU A 265 -3.35 -11.32 -11.39
CA LEU A 265 -4.68 -10.85 -11.74
C LEU A 265 -5.18 -11.33 -13.11
N ALA A 266 -4.26 -11.68 -14.02
CA ALA A 266 -4.59 -12.13 -15.38
C ALA A 266 -5.69 -13.21 -15.44
N PRO A 267 -5.66 -14.30 -14.63
CA PRO A 267 -6.70 -15.31 -14.67
C PRO A 267 -8.07 -14.77 -14.24
N LEU A 268 -8.11 -13.84 -13.27
CA LEU A 268 -9.37 -13.23 -12.82
C LEU A 268 -9.99 -12.40 -13.94
N MET A 269 -9.19 -11.56 -14.59
CA MET A 269 -9.65 -10.65 -15.64
C MET A 269 -10.10 -11.42 -16.89
N GLN A 270 -9.41 -12.50 -17.26
CA GLN A 270 -9.82 -13.38 -18.36
C GLN A 270 -11.16 -14.07 -18.08
N GLN A 271 -11.37 -14.55 -16.85
CA GLN A 271 -12.61 -15.22 -16.45
C GLN A 271 -13.79 -14.25 -16.36
N LEU A 272 -13.57 -13.03 -15.83
CA LEU A 272 -14.60 -12.00 -15.81
C LEU A 272 -14.97 -11.53 -17.23
N ARG A 273 -13.99 -11.42 -18.14
CA ARG A 273 -14.24 -11.13 -19.55
C ARG A 273 -15.05 -12.25 -20.23
N ALA A 274 -14.66 -13.51 -20.03
CA ALA A 274 -15.38 -14.65 -20.59
C ALA A 274 -16.83 -14.71 -20.11
N ALA A 275 -17.09 -14.30 -18.86
CA ALA A 275 -18.44 -14.24 -18.28
C ALA A 275 -19.30 -13.09 -18.84
N TRP A 276 -18.71 -12.04 -19.43
CA TRP A 276 -19.45 -10.93 -20.07
C TRP A 276 -19.79 -11.16 -21.54
N GLY A 277 -19.20 -12.15 -22.20
CA GLY A 277 -19.44 -12.42 -23.62
C GLY A 277 -18.64 -11.49 -24.55
N HIS A 278 -18.56 -11.86 -25.83
CA HIS A 278 -17.58 -11.30 -26.78
C HIS A 278 -18.00 -9.97 -27.44
N GLY A 279 -19.11 -9.34 -27.00
CA GLY A 279 -19.68 -8.17 -27.67
C GLY A 279 -19.93 -6.92 -26.80
N ASP A 280 -20.17 -7.09 -25.49
CA ASP A 280 -20.52 -6.01 -24.55
C ASP A 280 -19.52 -5.88 -23.39
N SER A 281 -18.29 -6.40 -23.53
CA SER A 281 -17.29 -6.23 -22.49
C SER A 281 -16.84 -4.76 -22.41
N PRO A 282 -16.90 -4.11 -21.24
CA PRO A 282 -16.33 -2.79 -21.01
C PRO A 282 -14.87 -2.72 -21.45
N GLU A 283 -14.51 -1.60 -22.10
CA GLU A 283 -13.18 -1.31 -22.63
C GLU A 283 -12.04 -1.45 -21.60
N VAL A 284 -12.37 -1.39 -20.31
CA VAL A 284 -11.43 -1.59 -19.19
C VAL A 284 -10.73 -2.95 -19.27
N PHE A 285 -11.43 -4.00 -19.72
CA PHE A 285 -10.81 -5.33 -19.86
C PHE A 285 -9.86 -5.43 -21.04
N ASP A 286 -10.22 -4.82 -22.16
CA ASP A 286 -9.35 -4.75 -23.34
C ASP A 286 -8.08 -3.94 -23.05
N THR A 287 -8.26 -2.74 -22.48
CA THR A 287 -7.16 -1.85 -22.13
C THR A 287 -6.18 -2.51 -21.16
N TRP A 288 -6.69 -3.22 -20.16
CA TRP A 288 -5.86 -3.90 -19.17
C TRP A 288 -5.11 -5.11 -19.74
N LEU A 289 -5.77 -5.95 -20.56
CA LEU A 289 -5.14 -7.10 -21.21
C LEU A 289 -4.08 -6.68 -22.24
N SER A 290 -4.36 -5.64 -23.04
CA SER A 290 -3.39 -5.05 -23.97
C SER A 290 -2.20 -4.42 -23.25
N GLY A 291 -2.43 -3.81 -22.07
CA GLY A 291 -1.37 -3.28 -21.22
C GLY A 291 -0.37 -4.34 -20.75
N MET A 292 -0.82 -5.58 -20.49
CA MET A 292 0.09 -6.69 -20.15
C MET A 292 0.96 -7.16 -21.32
N SER A 293 0.46 -7.08 -22.55
CA SER A 293 1.22 -7.44 -23.76
C SER A 293 2.24 -6.36 -24.16
N GLY A 294 2.11 -5.14 -23.63
CA GLY A 294 2.93 -3.97 -23.98
C GLY A 294 4.13 -3.70 -23.07
N THR A 295 4.32 -4.43 -21.97
CA THR A 295 5.45 -4.23 -21.04
C THR A 295 6.51 -5.32 -21.18
N GLY A 296 7.05 -5.49 -22.39
CA GLY A 296 8.38 -6.07 -22.61
C GLY A 296 9.44 -4.96 -22.53
N PRO A 297 10.66 -5.21 -22.02
CA PRO A 297 11.69 -4.19 -21.84
C PRO A 297 12.41 -3.82 -23.15
N ASP A 298 11.69 -3.67 -24.25
CA ASP A 298 12.22 -3.09 -25.49
C ASP A 298 11.07 -2.43 -26.25
N GLY A 299 11.07 -1.10 -26.25
CA GLY A 299 10.16 -0.27 -27.03
C GLY A 299 10.46 -0.40 -28.52
N VAL A 300 9.89 -1.42 -29.16
CA VAL A 300 9.71 -1.43 -30.61
C VAL A 300 8.25 -1.74 -30.89
N ALA A 301 7.48 -0.69 -31.12
CA ALA A 301 6.13 -0.79 -31.66
C ALA A 301 6.17 -1.58 -32.96
N SER A 302 5.59 -2.78 -32.97
CA SER A 302 5.27 -3.45 -34.23
C SER A 302 4.12 -2.70 -34.92
N PRO A 303 4.27 -2.35 -36.20
CA PRO A 303 3.27 -1.57 -36.91
C PRO A 303 2.03 -2.42 -37.21
N VAL A 304 0.86 -1.82 -36.97
CA VAL A 304 -0.44 -2.31 -37.41
C VAL A 304 -0.45 -2.46 -38.95
N PRO A 305 -0.94 -3.57 -39.52
CA PRO A 305 -0.99 -3.75 -40.97
C PRO A 305 -2.25 -3.08 -41.53
N GLY A 306 -2.09 -1.92 -42.16
CA GLY A 306 -3.19 -1.28 -42.86
C GLY A 306 -3.01 0.23 -43.01
N GLY A 307 -2.22 0.64 -44.00
CA GLY A 307 -2.07 2.06 -44.33
C GLY A 307 -1.33 2.22 -45.64
N HIS A 308 -2.04 2.69 -46.67
CA HIS A 308 -1.54 2.96 -48.01
C HIS A 308 -0.29 3.85 -47.98
N TYR A 309 0.83 3.37 -48.53
CA TYR A 309 2.01 4.18 -48.79
C TYR A 309 1.74 5.11 -49.99
N LEU A 310 1.69 6.41 -49.73
CA LEU A 310 2.01 7.44 -50.71
C LEU A 310 3.52 7.71 -50.61
N THR A 311 4.23 7.47 -51.70
CA THR A 311 5.68 7.68 -51.84
C THR A 311 6.00 9.18 -51.84
N PRO A 312 6.98 9.67 -51.04
CA PRO A 312 7.46 11.03 -51.18
C PRO A 312 8.55 11.11 -52.26
N ARG A 313 8.37 12.13 -53.11
CA ARG A 313 9.20 12.55 -54.24
C ARG A 313 10.59 13.01 -53.74
N GLN A 314 11.66 12.34 -54.17
CA GLN A 314 13.04 12.78 -53.94
C GLN A 314 13.31 14.10 -54.65
N SER A 315 13.90 15.06 -53.93
CA SER A 315 14.36 16.35 -54.45
C SER A 315 15.87 16.46 -54.23
N GLY A 316 16.63 16.38 -55.34
CA GLY A 316 17.89 17.10 -55.55
C GLY A 316 19.14 16.66 -54.78
N GLU A 317 19.98 15.84 -55.41
CA GLU A 317 21.43 15.95 -55.26
C GLU A 317 22.01 16.50 -56.58
N GLN A 318 22.48 17.75 -56.51
CA GLN A 318 23.37 18.33 -57.51
C GLN A 318 24.79 17.86 -57.22
N THR A 319 25.39 17.17 -58.18
CA THR A 319 26.81 16.89 -58.30
C THR A 319 27.61 18.18 -58.45
N ALA A 320 28.67 18.33 -57.66
CA ALA A 320 29.75 19.28 -57.90
C ALA A 320 31.10 18.53 -57.96
N ALA A 321 31.92 18.94 -58.94
CA ALA A 321 33.26 18.51 -59.34
C ALA A 321 33.36 17.19 -60.13
#